data_AF-X1DUK2-F1
#
_entry.id   AF-X1DUK2-F1
#
_cell.length_a   1.000
_cell.length_b   1.000
_cell.length_c   1.000
_cell.angle_alpha   90.00
_cell.angle_beta   90.00
_cell.angle_gamma   90.00
#
_symmetry.space_group_name_H-M   'P 1'
#
loop_
_entity.id
_entity.type
_entity.pdbx_description
1 polymer ?
#
loop_
_entity_poly.entity_id
_entity_poly.type
_entity_poly.pdbx_seq_one_letter_code
_entity_poly.pdbx_strand_id
1 'polypeptide(L)'
;RFSDFNQIFNASLPLRIITKDFEVVSVNDTYIRLFQLYKDEIIGKKCYNPDLKRLGHNCNSNNCSMKQIELGKEFYEYELSSKLPDGSIIVNIIHSVPYKDAKGNFAG
;
A
#
# COMPACT_ATOMS: atom_id res chain seq x y z
N ARG A 1 -17.94 -10.28 13.85
CA ARG A 1 -17.89 -9.87 12.43
C ARG A 1 -16.87 -8.77 12.14
N PHE A 2 -16.98 -7.54 12.69
CA PHE A 2 -15.92 -6.52 12.51
C PHE A 2 -14.62 -6.88 13.25
N SER A 3 -14.75 -7.52 14.42
CA SER A 3 -13.61 -7.99 15.23
C SER A 3 -12.75 -9.06 14.53
N ASP A 4 -13.39 -10.05 13.89
CA ASP A 4 -12.67 -11.17 13.27
C ASP A 4 -11.89 -10.73 12.04
N PHE A 5 -12.48 -9.84 11.22
CA PHE A 5 -11.78 -9.23 10.09
C PHE A 5 -10.58 -8.41 10.57
N ASN A 6 -10.76 -7.55 11.57
CA ASN A 6 -9.66 -6.75 12.12
C ASN A 6 -8.54 -7.63 12.67
N GLN A 7 -8.87 -8.76 13.31
CA GLN A 7 -7.87 -9.70 13.80
C GLN A 7 -7.08 -10.33 12.64
N ILE A 8 -7.77 -10.85 11.62
CA ILE A 8 -7.11 -11.45 10.44
C ILE A 8 -6.27 -10.42 9.68
N PHE A 9 -6.82 -9.23 9.44
CA PHE A 9 -6.17 -8.16 8.71
C PHE A 9 -4.86 -7.72 9.39
N ASN A 10 -4.86 -7.59 10.73
CA ASN A 10 -3.68 -7.21 11.49
C ASN A 10 -2.72 -8.37 11.82
N ALA A 11 -3.15 -9.63 11.67
CA ALA A 11 -2.29 -10.80 11.80
C ALA A 11 -1.57 -11.16 10.48
N SER A 12 -1.89 -10.48 9.38
CA SER A 12 -1.31 -10.72 8.06
C SER A 12 0.02 -9.98 7.83
N LEU A 13 0.59 -10.19 6.64
CA LEU A 13 1.71 -9.42 6.10
C LEU A 13 1.37 -7.90 6.07
N PRO A 14 2.37 -7.01 5.94
CA PRO A 14 2.13 -5.59 5.70
C PRO A 14 1.14 -5.36 4.54
N LEU A 15 0.01 -4.71 4.83
CA LEU A 15 -1.04 -4.45 3.84
C LEU A 15 -1.45 -2.99 3.85
N ARG A 16 -1.72 -2.45 2.65
CA ARG A 16 -2.38 -1.16 2.44
C ARG A 16 -3.39 -1.28 1.31
N ILE A 17 -4.45 -0.47 1.35
CA ILE A 17 -5.44 -0.34 0.28
C ILE A 17 -5.34 1.07 -0.27
N ILE A 18 -5.22 1.16 -1.59
CA ILE A 18 -5.21 2.41 -2.35
C ILE A 18 -6.48 2.43 -3.20
N THR A 19 -7.09 3.60 -3.37
CA THR A 19 -8.24 3.77 -4.27
C THR A 19 -7.79 4.15 -5.69
N LYS A 20 -8.71 4.06 -6.66
CA LYS A 20 -8.53 4.59 -8.02
C LYS A 20 -8.12 6.06 -8.08
N ASP A 21 -8.45 6.83 -7.05
CA ASP A 21 -8.04 8.23 -6.93
C ASP A 21 -6.67 8.37 -6.25
N PHE A 22 -5.91 7.27 -6.15
CA PHE A 22 -4.59 7.16 -5.53
C PHE A 22 -4.55 7.42 -4.02
N GLU A 23 -5.68 7.38 -3.33
CA GLU A 23 -5.77 7.65 -1.89
C GLU A 23 -5.55 6.39 -1.06
N VAL A 24 -4.71 6.47 -0.02
CA VAL A 24 -4.55 5.36 0.92
C VAL A 24 -5.71 5.38 1.92
N VAL A 25 -6.59 4.38 1.83
CA VAL A 25 -7.82 4.30 2.66
C VAL A 25 -7.72 3.30 3.80
N SER A 26 -6.75 2.39 3.74
CA SER A 26 -6.51 1.43 4.83
C SER A 26 -5.06 0.99 4.88
N VAL A 27 -4.60 0.70 6.08
CA VAL A 27 -3.29 0.10 6.40
C VAL A 27 -3.47 -0.77 7.63
N ASN A 28 -2.84 -1.95 7.65
CA ASN A 28 -2.85 -2.79 8.84
C ASN A 28 -1.73 -2.40 9.82
N ASP A 29 -1.82 -2.92 11.04
CA ASP A 29 -0.84 -2.61 12.09
C ASP A 29 0.56 -3.17 11.76
N THR A 30 0.63 -4.28 11.01
CA THR A 30 1.92 -4.83 10.53
C THR A 30 2.62 -3.86 9.58
N TYR A 31 1.88 -3.21 8.68
CA TYR A 31 2.42 -2.19 7.77
C TYR A 31 2.97 -0.99 8.55
N ILE A 32 2.18 -0.47 9.48
CA ILE A 32 2.57 0.71 10.28
C ILE A 32 3.81 0.41 11.14
N ARG A 33 3.89 -0.78 11.72
CA ARG A 33 5.06 -1.23 12.48
C ARG A 33 6.30 -1.38 11.61
N LEU A 34 6.19 -2.04 10.45
CA LEU A 34 7.31 -2.25 9.53
C LEU A 34 7.92 -0.92 9.06
N PHE A 35 7.07 0.05 8.72
CA PHE A 35 7.51 1.33 8.15
C PHE A 35 7.73 2.44 9.19
N GLN A 36 7.55 2.13 10.48
CA GLN A 36 7.70 3.07 11.60
C GLN A 36 6.91 4.36 11.34
N LEU A 37 5.60 4.19 11.18
CA LEU A 37 4.64 5.25 10.91
C LEU A 37 3.61 5.33 12.04
N TYR A 38 2.80 6.37 12.01
CA TYR A 38 1.48 6.42 12.61
C TYR A 38 0.40 6.40 11.51
N LYS A 39 -0.82 5.93 11.83
CA LYS A 39 -1.90 5.77 10.83
C LYS A 39 -2.32 7.11 10.21
N ASP A 40 -2.37 8.17 11.00
CA ASP A 40 -2.68 9.54 10.59
C ASP A 40 -1.62 10.15 9.66
N GLU A 41 -0.38 9.63 9.65
CA GLU A 41 0.64 10.06 8.71
C GLU A 41 0.40 9.54 7.28
N ILE A 42 -0.46 8.54 7.09
CA ILE A 42 -0.66 7.85 5.79
C ILE A 42 -2.11 7.82 5.30
N ILE A 43 -3.08 7.57 6.17
CA ILE A 43 -4.49 7.47 5.78
C ILE A 43 -4.97 8.82 5.23
N GLY A 44 -5.69 8.78 4.10
CA GLY A 44 -6.20 9.97 3.40
C GLY A 44 -5.16 10.66 2.51
N LYS A 45 -3.87 10.31 2.60
CA LYS A 45 -2.85 10.84 1.69
C LYS A 45 -2.88 10.11 0.36
N LYS A 46 -2.51 10.82 -0.70
CA LYS A 46 -2.20 10.18 -1.98
C LYS A 46 -0.95 9.32 -1.85
N CYS A 47 -0.91 8.16 -2.50
CA CYS A 47 0.23 7.23 -2.41
C CYS A 47 1.55 7.82 -2.94
N TYR A 48 1.47 8.89 -3.74
CA TYR A 48 2.59 9.67 -4.25
C TYR A 48 2.86 10.97 -3.46
N ASN A 49 2.22 11.15 -2.30
CA ASN A 49 2.42 12.34 -1.48
C ASN A 49 3.90 12.46 -1.10
N PRO A 50 4.53 13.65 -1.25
CA PRO A 50 5.93 13.88 -0.92
C PRO A 50 6.34 13.44 0.49
N ASP A 51 5.45 13.53 1.48
CA ASP A 51 5.70 13.10 2.85
C ASP A 51 5.98 11.60 2.96
N LEU A 52 5.46 10.81 2.01
CA LEU A 52 5.60 9.36 1.97
C LEU A 52 6.83 8.92 1.15
N LYS A 53 7.58 9.85 0.54
CA LYS A 53 8.72 9.55 -0.34
C LYS A 53 9.78 8.67 0.34
N ARG A 54 9.96 8.79 1.67
CA ARG A 54 10.91 7.98 2.45
C ARG A 54 10.62 6.48 2.39
N LEU A 55 9.36 6.11 2.21
CA LEU A 55 8.93 4.71 2.11
C LEU A 55 9.32 4.07 0.79
N GLY A 56 9.87 4.84 -0.15
CA GLY A 56 10.09 4.40 -1.52
C GLY A 56 8.75 4.22 -2.25
N HIS A 57 8.70 4.63 -3.51
CA HIS A 57 7.58 4.30 -4.38
C HIS A 57 7.99 4.49 -5.84
N ASN A 58 7.38 3.69 -6.71
CA ASN A 58 7.53 3.84 -8.15
C ASN A 58 6.44 4.75 -8.76
N CYS A 59 5.69 5.50 -7.93
CA CYS A 59 4.69 6.44 -8.41
C CYS A 59 5.29 7.44 -9.41
N ASN A 60 4.47 7.88 -10.36
CA ASN A 60 4.88 8.74 -11.49
C ASN A 60 5.89 8.10 -12.46
N SER A 61 6.20 6.80 -12.32
CA SER A 61 6.96 6.02 -13.30
C SER A 61 6.09 4.94 -13.96
N ASN A 62 6.64 4.26 -14.97
CA ASN A 62 6.01 3.08 -15.56
C ASN A 62 5.97 1.88 -14.60
N ASN A 63 6.76 1.87 -13.53
CA ASN A 63 6.79 0.80 -12.53
C ASN A 63 5.80 1.04 -11.38
N CYS A 64 4.93 2.06 -11.49
CA CYS A 64 3.89 2.32 -10.50
C CYS A 64 2.88 1.16 -10.52
N SER A 65 2.75 0.43 -9.40
CA SER A 65 1.82 -0.70 -9.33
C SER A 65 0.38 -0.31 -9.64
N MET A 66 -0.08 0.84 -9.13
CA MET A 66 -1.42 1.34 -9.42
C MET A 66 -1.68 1.45 -10.93
N LYS A 67 -0.76 2.08 -11.67
CA LYS A 67 -0.87 2.19 -13.14
C LYS A 67 -0.83 0.81 -13.83
N GLN A 68 -0.01 -0.10 -13.33
CA GLN A 68 0.10 -1.45 -13.88
C GLN A 68 -1.21 -2.24 -13.72
N ILE A 69 -1.86 -2.11 -12.56
CA ILE A 69 -3.17 -2.71 -12.30
C ILE A 69 -4.27 -2.02 -13.11
N GLU A 70 -4.28 -0.69 -13.22
CA GLU A 70 -5.21 0.06 -14.07
C GLU A 70 -5.15 -0.33 -15.54
N LEU A 71 -3.95 -0.72 -16.03
CA LEU A 71 -3.74 -1.25 -17.38
C LEU A 71 -4.27 -2.68 -17.58
N GLY A 72 -4.91 -3.26 -16.56
CA GLY A 72 -5.58 -4.56 -16.62
C GLY A 72 -4.76 -5.74 -16.08
N LYS A 73 -3.64 -5.49 -15.40
CA LYS A 73 -2.95 -6.59 -14.70
C LYS A 73 -3.74 -7.02 -13.46
N GLU A 74 -4.01 -8.32 -13.35
CA GLU A 74 -4.60 -8.90 -12.14
C GLU A 74 -3.56 -9.14 -11.03
N PHE A 75 -2.26 -9.07 -11.38
CA PHE A 75 -1.15 -9.18 -10.43
C PHE A 75 0.05 -8.39 -10.94
N TYR A 76 0.72 -7.67 -10.05
CA TYR A 76 1.99 -7.01 -10.33
C TYR A 76 2.91 -7.07 -9.12
N GLU A 77 4.15 -7.45 -9.37
CA GLU A 77 5.19 -7.63 -8.36
C GLU A 77 6.44 -6.84 -8.73
N TYR A 78 7.07 -6.24 -7.72
CA TYR A 78 8.36 -5.58 -7.87
C TYR A 78 9.07 -5.47 -6.52
N GLU A 79 10.39 -5.38 -6.56
CA GLU A 79 11.21 -5.11 -5.38
C GLU A 79 11.30 -3.60 -5.12
N LEU A 80 11.28 -3.21 -3.84
CA LEU A 80 11.39 -1.84 -3.38
C LEU A 80 12.27 -1.73 -2.14
N SER A 81 13.29 -0.89 -2.22
CA SER A 81 14.09 -0.47 -1.07
C SER A 81 13.47 0.76 -0.40
N SER A 82 13.30 0.72 0.92
CA SER A 82 12.70 1.79 1.72
C SER A 82 13.65 2.22 2.84
N LYS A 83 13.80 3.52 3.07
CA LYS A 83 14.60 4.05 4.18
C LYS A 83 13.69 4.42 5.35
N LEU A 84 13.93 3.79 6.49
CA LEU A 84 13.13 4.00 7.70
C LEU A 84 13.62 5.23 8.51
N PRO A 85 12.79 5.76 9.43
CA PRO A 85 13.15 6.90 10.29
C PRO A 85 14.41 6.67 11.12
N ASP A 86 14.65 5.45 11.58
CA ASP A 86 15.87 5.06 12.30
C ASP A 86 17.12 4.96 11.41
N GLY A 87 16.98 5.18 10.10
CA GLY A 87 18.05 5.15 9.12
C GLY A 87 18.31 3.77 8.50
N SER A 88 17.66 2.71 9.00
CA SER A 88 17.76 1.38 8.40
C SER A 88 17.13 1.33 7.00
N ILE A 89 17.59 0.37 6.19
CA ILE A 89 17.03 0.10 4.86
C ILE A 89 16.37 -1.27 4.90
N ILE A 90 15.12 -1.32 4.48
CA ILE A 90 14.40 -2.57 4.26
C ILE A 90 14.19 -2.78 2.77
N VAL A 91 14.33 -4.02 2.32
CA VAL A 91 14.04 -4.44 0.95
C VAL A 91 12.80 -5.32 1.00
N ASN A 92 11.75 -4.90 0.28
CA ASN A 92 10.48 -5.59 0.25
C ASN A 92 10.12 -6.01 -1.18
N ILE A 93 9.51 -7.18 -1.31
CA ILE A 93 8.79 -7.56 -2.51
C ILE A 93 7.34 -7.07 -2.32
N ILE A 94 6.88 -6.20 -3.22
CA ILE A 94 5.54 -5.62 -3.18
C ILE A 94 4.62 -6.41 -4.11
N HIS A 95 3.62 -7.08 -3.54
CA HIS A 95 2.57 -7.75 -4.30
C HIS A 95 1.35 -6.83 -4.42
N SER A 96 0.93 -6.53 -5.64
CA SER A 96 -0.25 -5.71 -5.93
C SER A 96 -1.29 -6.52 -6.70
N VAL A 97 -2.54 -6.43 -6.26
CA VAL A 97 -3.72 -7.02 -6.90
C VAL A 97 -4.82 -5.97 -6.94
N PRO A 98 -5.76 -6.02 -7.92
CA PRO A 98 -6.85 -5.07 -7.97
C PRO A 98 -7.78 -5.19 -6.75
N TYR A 99 -8.03 -4.06 -6.10
CA TYR A 99 -9.09 -3.89 -5.12
C TYR A 99 -10.40 -3.64 -5.87
N LYS A 100 -11.37 -4.54 -5.70
CA LYS A 100 -12.66 -4.50 -6.38
C LYS A 100 -13.78 -4.16 -5.39
N ASP A 101 -14.77 -3.40 -5.85
CA ASP A 101 -15.98 -3.10 -5.07
C ASP A 101 -16.89 -4.34 -4.94
N ALA A 102 -18.00 -4.21 -4.21
CA ALA A 102 -18.95 -5.30 -4.01
C ALA A 102 -19.63 -5.81 -5.30
N LYS A 103 -19.54 -5.03 -6.39
CA LYS A 103 -20.07 -5.39 -7.72
C LYS A 103 -18.96 -5.96 -8.63
N GLY A 104 -17.73 -6.04 -8.16
CA GLY A 104 -16.58 -6.53 -8.92
C GLY A 104 -15.89 -5.47 -9.79
N ASN A 105 -16.29 -4.19 -9.70
CA ASN A 105 -15.63 -3.13 -10.46
C ASN A 105 -14.32 -2.72 -9.79
N PHE A 106 -13.36 -2.28 -10.59
CA PHE A 106 -12.10 -1.73 -10.09
C PHE A 106 -12.34 -0.51 -9.19
N ALA A 107 -11.89 -0.62 -7.94
CA ALA A 107 -11.99 0.41 -6.90
C ALA A 107 -10.61 0.95 -6.50
N GLY A 108 -9.52 0.22 -6.77
CA GLY A 108 -8.14 0.69 -6.63
C GLY A 108 -7.09 -0.41 -6.69
#